data_AF-A0A2Z4LLN9-F1
#
_entry.id   AF-A0A2Z4LLN9-F1
#
_cell.length_a   1.000
_cell.length_b   1.000
_cell.length_c   1.000
_cell.angle_alpha   90.00
_cell.angle_beta   90.00
_cell.angle_gamma   90.00
#
_symmetry.space_group_name_H-M   'P 1'
#
loop_
_entity.id
_entity.type
_entity.pdbx_description
1 polymer ?
#
loop_
_entity_poly.entity_id
_entity_poly.type
_entity_poly.pdbx_seq_one_letter_code
_entity_poly.pdbx_strand_id
1 'polypeptide(L)'
;MNAKENKPKSKRKLGGLTIFFLLFGLFIGTGIIGSVCYIIYRVINPQIQPIIDDINKITKNDENQKIVFNPKYSSDSNDKFNDTFKYGNLSITEYPYAKDNEGNLVYFLGPDGIKMLNEEFKKRAMFGPEINLLRNVYINKDENIDGTDRANGFYLPSTDNIWISLNAFVNAEGINHSWQNESLENRVEMILSVLVHEYMHYVSNSYNTSHRTTDINADTSLLYKKDESSIIARNYANNKKFINSFRHFLGYNETNYDAIPYHPGIEPPDGEFPIFYKWTAYDLFELANLPHNNAKDWNSITLENYYFNNSYYNPTRFSKNVNLGDLKYSFSFEELIPREFLKFAFAGKESNAQLRDKWLNYLYFVNGHYLHLTAIGDDLLKTLGRDRWKRDLLFSTNWVFDEQLKNLKNINGEYLYKYRTIPNYRLNGLFNTYLDLFGYGLPISYVVNNSIDKTANNSIHIGGYIPSNINLAKFEASDKKLLFIKDNNEYVDFNIHTHKNNFIAKTSYLQTYDETKMLKPIVQYNYSYITDEIPYRFFNEFTSSDGRLNVQLWIDANDNKQVESDELIVLANKANTQRFDRVARTITNYRSSMSWDSKTYTTYSLKYNREVIDATENYYFTWKKY
;
A
#
# COMPACT_ATOMS: atom_id res chain seq x y z
N MET A 1 6.37 2.30 112.67
CA MET A 1 5.88 1.56 111.49
C MET A 1 5.88 2.49 110.29
N ASN A 2 6.28 1.95 109.14
CA ASN A 2 6.70 2.64 107.91
C ASN A 2 5.75 3.73 107.38
N ALA A 3 6.33 4.90 107.06
CA ALA A 3 5.83 5.80 106.02
C ALA A 3 7.04 6.21 105.15
N LYS A 4 7.17 5.60 103.96
CA LYS A 4 8.20 5.94 102.97
C LYS A 4 7.69 7.07 102.08
N GLU A 5 8.41 8.18 102.10
CA GLU A 5 8.28 9.28 101.15
C GLU A 5 8.61 8.85 99.71
N ASN A 6 7.71 9.16 98.78
CA ASN A 6 7.92 9.02 97.35
C ASN A 6 8.77 10.20 96.83
N LYS A 7 10.02 9.92 96.43
CA LYS A 7 10.83 10.85 95.62
C LYS A 7 10.37 10.85 94.16
N PRO A 8 10.35 12.01 93.48
CA PRO A 8 9.95 12.11 92.08
C PRO A 8 11.00 11.47 91.15
N LYS A 9 10.54 10.59 90.24
CA LYS A 9 11.34 10.03 89.14
C LYS A 9 11.68 11.14 88.15
N SER A 10 12.94 11.57 88.10
CA SER A 10 13.45 12.47 87.07
C SER A 10 13.32 11.81 85.69
N LYS A 11 12.56 12.42 84.77
CA LYS A 11 12.57 12.06 83.35
C LYS A 11 14.00 12.24 82.82
N ARG A 12 14.68 11.14 82.49
CA ARG A 12 15.94 11.18 81.73
C ARG A 12 15.65 11.86 80.39
N LYS A 13 16.07 13.11 80.23
CA LYS A 13 16.14 13.75 78.92
C LYS A 13 17.11 12.92 78.08
N LEU A 14 16.63 12.32 76.98
CA LEU A 14 17.52 11.81 75.95
C LEU A 14 18.46 12.96 75.55
N GLY A 15 19.76 12.76 75.67
CA GLY A 15 20.75 13.77 75.30
C GLY A 15 20.59 14.13 73.82
N GLY A 16 20.73 15.42 73.48
CA GLY A 16 20.62 15.90 72.10
C GLY A 16 21.54 15.15 71.13
N LEU A 17 22.65 14.60 71.63
CA LEU A 17 23.56 13.73 70.86
C LEU A 17 22.90 12.42 70.41
N THR A 18 22.08 11.79 71.26
CA THR A 18 21.39 10.52 70.96
C THR A 18 20.27 10.73 69.94
N ILE A 19 19.55 11.86 70.03
CA ILE A 19 18.54 12.26 69.04
C ILE A 19 19.23 12.63 67.71
N PHE A 20 20.39 13.30 67.75
CA PHE A 20 21.19 13.58 66.56
C PHE A 20 21.67 12.31 65.87
N PHE A 21 22.21 11.32 66.60
CA PHE A 21 22.62 10.05 66.00
C PHE A 21 21.44 9.23 65.45
N LEU A 22 20.26 9.30 66.06
CA LEU A 22 19.03 8.68 65.54
C LEU A 22 18.55 9.36 64.25
N LEU A 23 18.53 10.70 64.21
CA LEU A 23 18.15 11.47 63.02
C LEU A 23 19.19 11.35 61.91
N PHE A 24 20.48 11.33 62.25
CA PHE A 24 21.58 11.14 61.31
C PHE A 24 21.61 9.72 60.75
N GLY A 25 21.31 8.71 61.58
CA GLY A 25 21.10 7.32 61.12
C GLY A 25 19.88 7.17 60.21
N LEU A 26 18.79 7.90 60.47
CA LEU A 26 17.63 7.98 59.58
C LEU A 26 17.95 8.70 58.25
N PHE A 27 18.73 9.78 58.28
CA PHE A 27 19.17 10.51 57.08
C PHE A 27 20.16 9.71 56.22
N ILE A 28 21.10 9.01 56.84
CA ILE A 28 22.01 8.10 56.13
C ILE A 28 21.27 6.87 55.62
N GLY A 29 20.35 6.31 56.42
CA GLY A 29 19.53 5.17 56.01
C GLY A 29 18.63 5.50 54.81
N THR A 30 17.96 6.64 54.84
CA THR A 30 17.15 7.12 53.70
C THR A 30 18.00 7.53 52.50
N GLY A 31 19.18 8.11 52.72
CA GLY A 31 20.15 8.43 51.66
C GLY A 31 20.73 7.19 50.99
N ILE A 32 21.06 6.14 51.75
CA ILE A 32 21.54 4.85 51.23
C ILE A 32 20.41 4.12 50.50
N ILE A 33 19.20 4.05 51.08
CA ILE A 33 18.04 3.45 50.40
C ILE A 33 17.71 4.21 49.12
N GLY A 34 17.71 5.55 49.15
CA GLY A 34 17.51 6.39 47.97
C GLY A 34 18.60 6.18 46.91
N SER A 35 19.87 6.05 47.33
CA SER A 35 20.99 5.78 46.42
C SER A 35 20.94 4.37 45.84
N VAL A 36 20.53 3.37 46.62
CA VAL A 36 20.34 1.98 46.17
C VAL A 36 19.15 1.89 45.22
N CYS A 37 18.02 2.52 45.54
CA CYS A 37 16.87 2.63 44.62
C CYS A 37 17.24 3.37 43.34
N TYR A 38 18.04 4.44 43.43
CA TYR A 38 18.56 5.17 42.27
C TYR A 38 19.49 4.30 41.42
N ILE A 39 20.42 3.55 42.04
CA ILE A 39 21.32 2.62 41.34
C ILE A 39 20.54 1.47 40.71
N ILE A 40 19.55 0.90 41.41
CA ILE A 40 18.66 -0.13 40.84
C ILE A 40 17.93 0.44 39.62
N TYR A 41 17.36 1.64 39.73
CA TYR A 41 16.64 2.30 38.64
C TYR A 41 17.55 2.66 37.45
N ARG A 42 18.77 3.17 37.70
CA ARG A 42 19.70 3.64 36.66
C ARG A 42 20.57 2.57 36.03
N VAL A 43 20.94 1.54 36.78
CA VAL A 43 22.00 0.58 36.40
C VAL A 43 21.42 -0.81 36.18
N ILE A 44 20.53 -1.26 37.06
CA ILE A 44 19.98 -2.62 37.01
C ILE A 44 18.74 -2.67 36.10
N ASN A 45 17.85 -1.68 36.16
CA ASN A 45 16.63 -1.63 35.36
C ASN A 45 16.90 -1.70 33.84
N PRO A 46 17.88 -0.95 33.28
CA PRO A 46 18.22 -1.06 31.86
C PRO A 46 18.82 -2.42 31.44
N GLN A 47 19.34 -3.20 32.40
CA GLN A 47 19.90 -4.54 32.15
C GLN A 47 18.87 -5.66 32.31
N ILE A 48 17.84 -5.47 33.15
CA ILE A 48 16.77 -6.44 33.40
C ILE A 48 15.61 -6.27 32.41
N GLN A 49 15.28 -5.03 32.01
CA GLN A 49 14.17 -4.75 31.09
C GLN A 49 14.24 -5.55 29.79
N PRO A 50 15.39 -5.71 29.11
CA PRO A 50 15.49 -6.53 27.89
C PRO A 50 15.14 -8.00 28.11
N ILE A 51 15.44 -8.56 29.30
CA ILE A 51 15.14 -9.96 29.65
C ILE A 51 13.63 -10.12 29.91
N ILE A 52 13.01 -9.15 30.58
CA ILE A 52 11.55 -9.14 30.81
C ILE A 52 10.81 -8.95 29.48
N ASP A 53 11.29 -8.04 28.63
CA ASP A 53 10.71 -7.79 27.31
C ASP A 53 10.81 -9.05 26.41
N ASP A 54 11.93 -9.78 26.45
CA ASP A 54 12.07 -11.06 25.74
C ASP A 54 11.16 -12.17 26.28
N ILE A 55 10.88 -12.22 27.59
CA ILE A 55 9.93 -13.16 28.20
C ILE A 55 8.47 -12.82 27.81
N ASN A 56 8.17 -11.53 27.66
CA ASN A 56 6.84 -11.03 27.37
C ASN A 56 6.51 -10.97 25.87
N LYS A 57 7.49 -11.22 24.98
CA LYS A 57 7.25 -11.34 23.54
C LYS A 57 6.38 -12.54 23.22
N ILE A 58 5.37 -12.32 22.38
CA ILE A 58 4.55 -13.41 21.84
C ILE A 58 5.24 -13.92 20.59
N THR A 59 5.76 -15.15 20.65
CA THR A 59 6.52 -15.78 19.56
C THR A 59 5.67 -16.69 18.67
N LYS A 60 4.38 -16.83 18.97
CA LYS A 60 3.42 -17.60 18.17
C LYS A 60 2.03 -17.01 18.31
N ASN A 61 1.39 -16.72 17.18
CA ASN A 61 0.02 -16.22 17.21
C ASN A 61 -1.01 -17.27 17.64
N ASP A 62 -2.03 -16.83 18.39
CA ASP A 62 -3.21 -17.59 18.77
C ASP A 62 -4.45 -16.95 18.09
N GLU A 63 -5.21 -17.75 17.34
CA GLU A 63 -6.41 -17.32 16.64
C GLU A 63 -7.51 -16.80 17.58
N ASN A 64 -7.52 -17.21 18.85
CA ASN A 64 -8.48 -16.72 19.85
C ASN A 64 -8.11 -15.34 20.41
N GLN A 65 -6.89 -14.88 20.14
CA GLN A 65 -6.33 -13.62 20.66
C GLN A 65 -6.26 -12.54 19.61
N LYS A 66 -6.87 -12.73 18.44
CA LYS A 66 -6.91 -11.71 17.39
C LYS A 66 -8.01 -10.69 17.65
N ILE A 67 -7.80 -9.47 17.19
CA ILE A 67 -8.86 -8.47 17.03
C ILE A 67 -9.16 -8.28 15.55
N VAL A 68 -10.44 -8.07 15.21
CA VAL A 68 -10.90 -8.00 13.82
C VAL A 68 -11.78 -6.77 13.61
N PHE A 69 -11.50 -6.03 12.55
CA PHE A 69 -12.32 -4.93 12.06
C PHE A 69 -12.97 -5.33 10.73
N ASN A 70 -14.28 -5.08 10.61
CA ASN A 70 -15.06 -5.30 9.39
C ASN A 70 -14.84 -6.68 8.75
N PRO A 71 -15.05 -7.79 9.49
CA PRO A 71 -14.80 -9.14 9.01
C PRO A 71 -15.64 -9.44 7.77
N LYS A 72 -14.98 -9.79 6.66
CA LYS A 72 -15.66 -10.16 5.41
C LYS A 72 -16.32 -11.55 5.48
N TYR A 73 -15.75 -12.46 6.25
CA TYR A 73 -16.24 -13.82 6.44
C TYR A 73 -16.61 -14.07 7.91
N SER A 74 -17.52 -15.01 8.14
CA SER A 74 -17.98 -15.41 9.47
C SER A 74 -16.85 -16.00 10.32
N SER A 75 -16.93 -15.87 11.65
CA SER A 75 -15.99 -16.50 12.58
C SER A 75 -15.99 -18.03 12.52
N ASP A 76 -17.14 -18.61 12.18
CA ASP A 76 -17.38 -20.05 12.27
C ASP A 76 -17.04 -20.80 10.97
N SER A 77 -16.76 -20.05 9.89
CA SER A 77 -16.39 -20.58 8.59
C SER A 77 -15.64 -19.52 7.79
N ASN A 78 -14.46 -19.87 7.29
CA ASN A 78 -13.62 -19.00 6.48
C ASN A 78 -14.25 -18.57 5.14
N ASP A 79 -15.38 -19.17 4.75
CA ASP A 79 -15.94 -19.04 3.40
C ASP A 79 -17.41 -18.56 3.39
N LYS A 80 -18.06 -18.44 4.56
CA LYS A 80 -19.39 -17.84 4.64
C LYS A 80 -19.27 -16.33 4.72
N PHE A 81 -19.80 -15.61 3.73
CA PHE A 81 -19.85 -14.14 3.73
C PHE A 81 -20.58 -13.61 4.97
N ASN A 82 -20.10 -12.50 5.52
CA ASN A 82 -20.71 -11.83 6.67
C ASN A 82 -21.64 -10.71 6.20
N ASP A 83 -22.93 -10.83 6.50
CA ASP A 83 -23.97 -9.85 6.12
C ASP A 83 -23.74 -8.45 6.72
N THR A 84 -22.88 -8.33 7.74
CA THR A 84 -22.52 -7.04 8.35
C THR A 84 -21.29 -6.37 7.73
N PHE A 85 -20.65 -7.02 6.74
CA PHE A 85 -19.51 -6.46 6.03
C PHE A 85 -19.89 -5.15 5.34
N LYS A 86 -19.09 -4.11 5.59
CA LYS A 86 -19.25 -2.81 4.94
C LYS A 86 -18.36 -2.74 3.71
N TYR A 87 -18.98 -2.74 2.54
CA TYR A 87 -18.29 -2.52 1.27
C TYR A 87 -17.52 -1.19 1.27
N GLY A 88 -16.34 -1.20 0.65
CA GLY A 88 -15.39 -0.10 0.62
C GLY A 88 -14.53 0.04 1.87
N ASN A 89 -14.70 -0.83 2.88
CA ASN A 89 -13.79 -0.94 4.01
C ASN A 89 -12.92 -2.20 3.88
N LEU A 90 -11.70 -2.12 4.41
CA LEU A 90 -10.82 -3.28 4.55
C LEU A 90 -11.32 -4.22 5.66
N SER A 91 -11.09 -5.52 5.51
CA SER A 91 -11.11 -6.48 6.62
C SER A 91 -9.70 -6.51 7.21
N ILE A 92 -9.55 -6.16 8.49
CA ILE A 92 -8.23 -6.05 9.15
C ILE A 92 -8.23 -6.95 10.37
N THR A 93 -7.22 -7.79 10.51
CA THR A 93 -6.99 -8.65 11.67
C THR A 93 -5.62 -8.35 12.26
N GLU A 94 -5.58 -8.01 13.54
CA GLU A 94 -4.33 -7.79 14.27
C GLU A 94 -4.15 -8.83 15.38
N TYR A 95 -2.94 -9.35 15.48
CA TYR A 95 -2.52 -10.23 16.57
C TYR A 95 -1.62 -9.45 17.55
N PRO A 96 -1.67 -9.78 18.84
CA PRO A 96 -0.84 -9.13 19.84
C PRO A 96 0.65 -9.47 19.61
N TYR A 97 1.54 -8.53 19.94
CA TYR A 97 2.98 -8.73 19.78
C TYR A 97 3.70 -8.95 21.12
N ALA A 98 3.08 -8.57 22.23
CA ALA A 98 3.65 -8.71 23.56
C ALA A 98 2.57 -8.87 24.64
N LYS A 99 3.01 -9.12 25.87
CA LYS A 99 2.21 -8.96 27.09
C LYS A 99 2.75 -7.81 27.93
N ASP A 100 1.87 -7.10 28.63
CA ASP A 100 2.29 -6.13 29.64
C ASP A 100 2.73 -6.82 30.95
N ASN A 101 3.14 -6.03 31.93
CA ASN A 101 3.62 -6.54 33.22
C ASN A 101 2.52 -7.26 34.02
N GLU A 102 1.25 -6.97 33.73
CA GLU A 102 0.06 -7.57 34.30
C GLU A 102 -0.39 -8.83 33.55
N GLY A 103 0.25 -9.15 32.42
CA GLY A 103 -0.04 -10.31 31.58
C GLY A 103 -1.15 -10.07 30.54
N ASN A 104 -1.64 -8.84 30.38
CA ASN A 104 -2.61 -8.49 29.34
C ASN A 104 -1.93 -8.45 27.98
N LEU A 105 -2.71 -8.76 26.94
CA LEU A 105 -2.23 -8.74 25.56
C LEU A 105 -2.06 -7.32 25.05
N VAL A 106 -0.91 -7.06 24.43
CA VAL A 106 -0.56 -5.75 23.86
C VAL A 106 -0.59 -5.84 22.33
N TYR A 107 -1.42 -4.98 21.74
CA TYR A 107 -1.57 -4.82 20.29
C TYR A 107 -0.86 -3.54 19.84
N PHE A 108 -0.32 -3.54 18.63
CA PHE A 108 0.39 -2.38 18.10
C PHE A 108 -0.57 -1.25 17.73
N LEU A 109 -1.74 -1.54 17.18
CA LEU A 109 -2.79 -0.56 16.90
C LEU A 109 -3.97 -0.67 17.88
N GLY A 110 -4.41 -1.90 18.18
CA GLY A 110 -5.62 -2.12 18.94
C GLY A 110 -6.90 -1.75 18.16
N PRO A 111 -8.09 -1.91 18.76
CA PRO A 111 -9.38 -1.73 18.06
C PRO A 111 -9.57 -0.35 17.43
N ASP A 112 -9.17 0.72 18.13
CA ASP A 112 -9.27 2.09 17.63
C ASP A 112 -8.25 2.36 16.51
N GLY A 113 -7.05 1.79 16.62
CA GLY A 113 -6.00 1.97 15.63
C GLY A 113 -6.30 1.27 14.31
N ILE A 114 -6.84 0.04 14.32
CA ILE A 114 -7.22 -0.65 13.07
C ILE A 114 -8.37 0.04 12.35
N LYS A 115 -9.31 0.64 13.11
CA LYS A 115 -10.37 1.48 12.54
C LYS A 115 -9.78 2.75 11.92
N MET A 116 -8.87 3.43 12.64
CA MET A 116 -8.18 4.62 12.13
C MET A 116 -7.36 4.30 10.88
N LEU A 117 -6.68 3.15 10.82
CA LEU A 117 -5.94 2.69 9.65
C LEU A 117 -6.84 2.56 8.42
N ASN A 118 -8.04 1.98 8.56
CA ASN A 118 -9.02 1.92 7.46
C ASN A 118 -9.45 3.31 6.98
N GLU A 119 -9.78 4.22 7.91
CA GLU A 119 -10.22 5.57 7.54
C GLU A 119 -9.11 6.36 6.84
N GLU A 120 -7.87 6.23 7.33
CA GLU A 120 -6.71 6.87 6.72
C GLU A 120 -6.34 6.26 5.36
N PHE A 121 -6.47 4.94 5.20
CA PHE A 121 -6.36 4.28 3.90
C PHE A 121 -7.37 4.85 2.91
N LYS A 122 -8.65 4.95 3.28
CA LYS A 122 -9.69 5.47 2.39
C LYS A 122 -9.49 6.95 2.01
N LYS A 123 -8.82 7.73 2.86
CA LYS A 123 -8.49 9.14 2.56
C LYS A 123 -7.24 9.31 1.71
N ARG A 124 -6.30 8.36 1.72
CA ARG A 124 -4.94 8.59 1.16
C ARG A 124 -4.51 7.58 0.12
N ALA A 125 -5.12 6.41 0.06
CA ALA A 125 -4.91 5.43 -1.00
C ALA A 125 -5.87 5.69 -2.17
N MET A 126 -5.46 5.30 -3.37
CA MET A 126 -6.39 5.11 -4.49
C MET A 126 -6.93 3.70 -4.44
N PHE A 127 -8.24 3.55 -4.60
CA PHE A 127 -8.91 2.27 -4.66
C PHE A 127 -10.18 2.39 -5.49
N GLY A 128 -10.59 1.30 -6.11
CA GLY A 128 -11.81 1.14 -6.87
C GLY A 128 -12.68 -0.01 -6.32
N PRO A 129 -13.45 -0.69 -7.19
CA PRO A 129 -14.28 -1.84 -6.82
C PRO A 129 -13.50 -3.01 -6.18
N GLU A 130 -12.24 -3.19 -6.57
CA GLU A 130 -11.36 -4.30 -6.17
C GLU A 130 -11.06 -4.32 -4.67
N ILE A 131 -11.15 -3.19 -3.96
CA ILE A 131 -10.94 -3.18 -2.49
C ILE A 131 -11.81 -4.21 -1.77
N ASN A 132 -13.01 -4.47 -2.28
CA ASN A 132 -13.98 -5.39 -1.70
C ASN A 132 -13.56 -6.85 -1.82
N LEU A 133 -12.57 -7.15 -2.66
CA LEU A 133 -12.13 -8.49 -2.99
C LEU A 133 -10.84 -8.88 -2.29
N LEU A 134 -10.07 -7.91 -1.80
CA LEU A 134 -9.04 -8.18 -0.81
C LEU A 134 -9.67 -8.95 0.36
N ARG A 135 -9.11 -10.12 0.67
CA ARG A 135 -9.67 -11.05 1.65
C ARG A 135 -9.43 -10.55 3.06
N ASN A 136 -8.19 -10.20 3.38
CA ASN A 136 -7.83 -9.68 4.69
C ASN A 136 -6.48 -8.95 4.68
N VAL A 137 -6.33 -8.00 5.60
CA VAL A 137 -5.04 -7.43 6.00
C VAL A 137 -4.70 -8.00 7.38
N TYR A 138 -3.64 -8.81 7.45
CA TYR A 138 -3.10 -9.33 8.68
C TYR A 138 -1.98 -8.44 9.20
N ILE A 139 -2.05 -8.08 10.48
CA ILE A 139 -1.01 -7.33 11.19
C ILE A 139 -0.44 -8.24 12.26
N ASN A 140 0.88 -8.42 12.24
CA ASN A 140 1.61 -9.29 13.17
C ASN A 140 1.20 -10.77 13.14
N LYS A 141 0.80 -11.27 11.97
CA LYS A 141 0.54 -12.70 11.77
C LYS A 141 1.79 -13.40 11.25
N ASP A 142 2.18 -14.48 11.91
CA ASP A 142 3.22 -15.40 11.54
C ASP A 142 2.79 -16.15 10.29
N GLU A 143 3.57 -15.98 9.23
CA GLU A 143 3.43 -16.76 8.01
C GLU A 143 4.84 -17.25 7.66
N ASN A 144 5.04 -18.58 7.67
CA ASN A 144 6.32 -19.17 7.28
C ASN A 144 6.40 -19.20 5.75
N ILE A 145 6.81 -18.07 5.15
CA ILE A 145 7.17 -18.00 3.74
C ILE A 145 8.68 -17.82 3.65
N ASP A 146 9.36 -18.74 2.98
CA ASP A 146 10.82 -18.67 2.78
C ASP A 146 11.21 -17.31 2.16
N GLY A 147 12.13 -16.61 2.82
CA GLY A 147 12.66 -15.32 2.35
C GLY A 147 11.83 -14.09 2.71
N THR A 148 10.73 -14.21 3.47
CA THR A 148 9.96 -13.05 3.97
C THR A 148 10.38 -12.55 5.35
N ASP A 149 11.33 -13.21 6.01
CA ASP A 149 11.78 -12.92 7.38
C ASP A 149 12.31 -11.50 7.61
N ARG A 150 12.49 -10.71 6.54
CA ARG A 150 13.00 -9.33 6.57
C ARG A 150 12.09 -8.31 5.87
N ALA A 151 10.92 -8.71 5.35
CA ALA A 151 10.00 -7.78 4.69
C ALA A 151 9.08 -7.11 5.72
N ASN A 152 8.83 -5.81 5.55
CA ASN A 152 7.84 -5.09 6.38
C ASN A 152 6.39 -5.54 6.08
N GLY A 153 6.16 -6.10 4.89
CA GLY A 153 4.92 -6.71 4.50
C GLY A 153 5.05 -7.48 3.18
N PHE A 154 4.00 -8.20 2.80
CA PHE A 154 3.87 -8.84 1.50
C PHE A 154 2.39 -9.06 1.14
N TYR A 155 2.08 -9.05 -0.14
CA TYR A 155 0.82 -9.53 -0.72
C TYR A 155 1.00 -10.94 -1.31
N LEU A 156 0.01 -11.83 -1.10
CA LEU A 156 -0.01 -13.17 -1.70
C LEU A 156 -1.18 -13.33 -2.69
N PRO A 157 -0.89 -13.42 -4.00
CA PRO A 157 -1.90 -13.61 -5.05
C PRO A 157 -2.81 -14.83 -4.88
N SER A 158 -2.30 -15.91 -4.26
CA SER A 158 -3.08 -17.15 -4.13
C SER A 158 -4.19 -17.07 -3.10
N THR A 159 -4.18 -16.08 -2.19
CA THR A 159 -5.19 -15.96 -1.13
C THR A 159 -5.82 -14.58 -1.01
N ASP A 160 -5.37 -13.63 -1.83
CA ASP A 160 -5.76 -12.22 -1.81
C ASP A 160 -5.64 -11.55 -0.43
N ASN A 161 -4.61 -11.95 0.32
CA ASN A 161 -4.31 -11.40 1.64
C ASN A 161 -3.08 -10.50 1.57
N ILE A 162 -3.03 -9.54 2.49
CA ILE A 162 -1.84 -8.74 2.80
C ILE A 162 -1.39 -9.11 4.21
N TRP A 163 -0.08 -9.27 4.41
CA TRP A 163 0.53 -9.46 5.71
C TRP A 163 1.47 -8.30 5.97
N ILE A 164 1.38 -7.73 7.15
CA ILE A 164 2.24 -6.66 7.63
C ILE A 164 2.96 -7.20 8.86
N SER A 165 4.27 -7.32 8.74
CA SER A 165 5.13 -7.78 9.81
C SER A 165 5.51 -6.62 10.70
N LEU A 166 5.42 -6.82 12.02
CA LEU A 166 5.94 -5.85 12.97
C LEU A 166 7.41 -6.11 13.32
N ASN A 167 7.96 -7.27 12.94
CA ASN A 167 9.27 -7.73 13.40
C ASN A 167 10.38 -6.70 13.18
N ALA A 168 10.35 -6.00 12.05
CA ALA A 168 11.31 -4.96 11.70
C ALA A 168 11.35 -3.77 12.66
N PHE A 169 10.32 -3.57 13.50
CA PHE A 169 10.26 -2.47 14.45
C PHE A 169 9.96 -2.90 15.91
N VAL A 170 9.21 -3.98 16.16
CA VAL A 170 8.99 -4.47 17.55
C VAL A 170 10.07 -5.44 18.03
N ASN A 171 10.75 -6.14 17.13
CA ASN A 171 11.68 -7.23 17.48
C ASN A 171 13.13 -6.98 17.04
N ALA A 172 13.48 -5.78 16.57
CA ALA A 172 14.86 -5.50 16.16
C ALA A 172 15.81 -5.50 17.37
N GLU A 173 16.97 -6.15 17.22
CA GLU A 173 17.94 -6.31 18.30
C GLU A 173 18.33 -4.97 18.94
N GLY A 174 18.16 -4.88 20.27
CA GLY A 174 18.52 -3.73 21.09
C GLY A 174 17.50 -2.57 21.11
N ILE A 175 16.30 -2.74 20.54
CA ILE A 175 15.17 -1.85 20.80
C ILE A 175 14.65 -2.10 22.22
N ASN A 176 14.88 -1.15 23.13
CA ASN A 176 14.26 -1.09 24.46
C ASN A 176 13.23 0.06 24.48
N HIS A 177 12.12 -0.15 23.77
CA HIS A 177 11.08 0.87 23.63
C HIS A 177 9.69 0.24 23.60
N SER A 178 8.83 0.73 24.49
CA SER A 178 7.40 0.44 24.41
C SER A 178 6.77 1.32 23.34
N TRP A 179 6.44 0.73 22.19
CA TRP A 179 5.68 1.39 21.13
C TRP A 179 4.32 1.94 21.60
N GLN A 180 3.82 1.51 22.77
CA GLN A 180 2.64 2.10 23.39
C GLN A 180 2.84 3.55 23.82
N ASN A 181 4.09 4.02 23.94
CA ASN A 181 4.41 5.42 24.22
C ASN A 181 4.30 6.32 22.98
N GLU A 182 4.33 5.75 21.77
CA GLU A 182 4.08 6.49 20.54
C GLU A 182 2.59 6.76 20.35
N SER A 183 2.27 7.93 19.80
CA SER A 183 0.89 8.28 19.53
C SER A 183 0.27 7.26 18.57
N LEU A 184 -1.03 6.99 18.74
CA LEU A 184 -1.74 6.05 17.89
C LEU A 184 -1.61 6.44 16.41
N GLU A 185 -1.65 7.74 16.11
CA GLU A 185 -1.48 8.27 14.77
C GLU A 185 -0.08 7.98 14.19
N ASN A 186 1.00 8.09 14.98
CA ASN A 186 2.35 7.71 14.53
C ASN A 186 2.41 6.22 14.19
N ARG A 187 1.86 5.37 15.06
CA ARG A 187 1.79 3.92 14.82
C ARG A 187 0.98 3.58 13.56
N VAL A 188 -0.13 4.28 13.32
CA VAL A 188 -0.90 4.14 12.07
C VAL A 188 -0.08 4.59 10.86
N GLU A 189 0.65 5.71 10.92
CA GLU A 189 1.52 6.16 9.80
C GLU A 189 2.60 5.13 9.44
N MET A 190 3.20 4.47 10.44
CA MET A 190 4.21 3.43 10.23
C MET A 190 3.67 2.28 9.38
N ILE A 191 2.44 1.83 9.66
CA ILE A 191 1.81 0.71 8.95
C ILE A 191 1.19 1.14 7.63
N LEU A 192 0.62 2.35 7.55
CA LEU A 192 -0.17 2.76 6.40
C LEU A 192 0.64 2.78 5.10
N SER A 193 1.89 3.26 5.12
CA SER A 193 2.72 3.27 3.90
C SER A 193 2.98 1.86 3.36
N VAL A 194 3.18 0.89 4.26
CA VAL A 194 3.36 -0.53 3.91
C VAL A 194 2.05 -1.11 3.38
N LEU A 195 0.93 -0.84 4.04
CA LEU A 195 -0.39 -1.28 3.58
C LEU A 195 -0.69 -0.79 2.16
N VAL A 196 -0.42 0.48 1.86
CA VAL A 196 -0.65 1.04 0.52
C VAL A 196 0.31 0.42 -0.52
N HIS A 197 1.57 0.15 -0.14
CA HIS A 197 2.52 -0.59 -0.99
C HIS A 197 1.99 -1.96 -1.37
N GLU A 198 1.63 -2.78 -0.38
CA GLU A 198 1.15 -4.15 -0.60
C GLU A 198 -0.22 -4.17 -1.30
N TYR A 199 -1.07 -3.18 -1.03
CA TYR A 199 -2.32 -3.01 -1.76
C TYR A 199 -2.09 -2.75 -3.26
N MET A 200 -1.04 -2.03 -3.62
CA MET A 200 -0.73 -1.80 -5.03
C MET A 200 -0.18 -3.04 -5.74
N HIS A 201 0.43 -3.98 -5.00
CA HIS A 201 0.69 -5.33 -5.53
C HIS A 201 -0.62 -6.06 -5.84
N TYR A 202 -1.62 -5.98 -4.95
CA TYR A 202 -2.96 -6.52 -5.19
C TYR A 202 -3.64 -5.90 -6.42
N VAL A 203 -3.57 -4.57 -6.58
CA VAL A 203 -4.08 -3.85 -7.76
C VAL A 203 -3.34 -4.29 -9.03
N SER A 204 -2.02 -4.42 -8.99
CA SER A 204 -1.21 -4.92 -10.12
C SER A 204 -1.64 -6.33 -10.52
N ASN A 205 -1.82 -7.21 -9.55
CA ASN A 205 -2.29 -8.57 -9.77
C ASN A 205 -3.70 -8.62 -10.39
N SER A 206 -4.58 -7.70 -9.95
CA SER A 206 -5.97 -7.61 -10.42
C SER A 206 -6.09 -7.04 -11.83
N TYR A 207 -5.25 -6.05 -12.18
CA TYR A 207 -5.44 -5.25 -13.40
C TYR A 207 -4.29 -5.28 -14.40
N ASN A 208 -3.05 -5.38 -13.93
CA ASN A 208 -1.88 -5.32 -14.80
C ASN A 208 -1.48 -6.70 -15.29
N THR A 209 -1.47 -7.72 -14.44
CA THR A 209 -1.04 -9.08 -14.79
C THR A 209 -2.18 -10.05 -15.11
N SER A 210 -3.43 -9.56 -15.17
CA SER A 210 -4.62 -10.36 -15.48
C SER A 210 -4.85 -10.60 -16.98
N HIS A 211 -3.76 -10.69 -17.75
CA HIS A 211 -3.76 -10.85 -19.20
C HIS A 211 -3.33 -12.25 -19.64
N ARG A 212 -3.84 -12.71 -20.79
CA ARG A 212 -3.22 -13.83 -21.51
C ARG A 212 -2.09 -13.30 -22.38
N THR A 213 -1.03 -14.08 -22.57
CA THR A 213 0.07 -13.74 -23.49
C THR A 213 -0.39 -13.51 -24.94
N THR A 214 -1.58 -14.00 -25.30
CA THR A 214 -2.21 -13.84 -26.62
C THR A 214 -3.21 -12.68 -26.71
N ASP A 215 -3.44 -11.94 -25.62
CA ASP A 215 -4.31 -10.77 -25.67
C ASP A 215 -3.72 -9.65 -26.50
N ILE A 216 -4.59 -8.92 -27.22
CA ILE A 216 -4.19 -7.77 -28.02
C ILE A 216 -3.53 -6.66 -27.19
N ASN A 217 -3.89 -6.54 -25.92
CA ASN A 217 -3.38 -5.54 -24.99
C ASN A 217 -2.29 -6.09 -24.06
N ALA A 218 -1.85 -7.34 -24.25
CA ALA A 218 -0.77 -7.92 -23.46
C ALA A 218 0.61 -7.51 -23.97
N ASP A 219 1.56 -7.46 -23.04
CA ASP A 219 2.99 -7.34 -23.31
C ASP A 219 3.75 -8.38 -22.48
N THR A 220 4.59 -9.17 -23.15
CA THR A 220 5.38 -10.26 -22.58
C THR A 220 6.89 -9.99 -22.71
N SER A 221 7.28 -8.74 -22.92
CA SER A 221 8.70 -8.35 -23.11
C SER A 221 9.50 -8.30 -21.81
N LEU A 222 8.82 -8.19 -20.67
CA LEU A 222 9.45 -8.16 -19.35
C LEU A 222 9.67 -9.58 -18.81
N LEU A 223 10.72 -9.76 -18.01
CA LEU A 223 11.09 -11.01 -17.36
C LEU A 223 10.67 -11.02 -15.89
N TYR A 224 10.04 -12.11 -15.46
CA TYR A 224 9.76 -12.34 -14.04
C TYR A 224 10.98 -12.96 -13.34
N LYS A 225 11.88 -12.13 -12.82
CA LYS A 225 13.16 -12.61 -12.24
C LYS A 225 13.07 -13.11 -10.80
N LYS A 226 11.90 -12.98 -10.15
CA LYS A 226 11.68 -13.52 -8.79
C LYS A 226 11.62 -15.06 -8.80
N ASP A 227 11.26 -15.66 -9.93
CA ASP A 227 11.27 -17.11 -10.14
C ASP A 227 11.41 -17.44 -11.64
N GLU A 228 12.65 -17.65 -12.08
CA GLU A 228 12.99 -17.94 -13.48
C GLU A 228 12.58 -19.36 -13.93
N SER A 229 12.16 -20.23 -12.99
CA SER A 229 11.91 -21.66 -13.21
C SER A 229 10.43 -22.03 -13.33
N SER A 230 9.51 -21.12 -13.01
CA SER A 230 8.09 -21.48 -12.83
C SER A 230 7.17 -21.17 -14.00
N ILE A 231 5.98 -21.74 -13.90
CA ILE A 231 4.80 -21.47 -14.75
C ILE A 231 4.49 -19.97 -14.83
N ILE A 232 4.87 -19.20 -13.82
CA ILE A 232 4.66 -17.76 -13.75
C ILE A 232 5.44 -17.05 -14.85
N ALA A 233 6.74 -17.37 -15.02
CA ALA A 233 7.55 -16.75 -16.06
C ALA A 233 6.99 -17.00 -17.47
N ARG A 234 6.37 -18.17 -17.72
CA ARG A 234 5.76 -18.51 -19.02
C ARG A 234 4.45 -17.77 -19.30
N ASN A 235 3.74 -17.37 -18.26
CA ASN A 235 2.44 -16.70 -18.37
C ASN A 235 2.53 -15.21 -18.00
N TYR A 236 3.74 -14.68 -17.83
CA TYR A 236 3.94 -13.30 -17.41
C TYR A 236 3.56 -12.34 -18.55
N ALA A 237 2.33 -11.85 -18.48
CA ALA A 237 1.75 -10.90 -19.41
C ALA A 237 1.26 -9.69 -18.63
N ASN A 238 1.68 -8.52 -19.06
CA ASN A 238 1.36 -7.25 -18.44
C ASN A 238 0.47 -6.41 -19.36
N ASN A 239 -0.16 -5.38 -18.82
CA ASN A 239 -0.90 -4.43 -19.65
C ASN A 239 0.08 -3.57 -20.48
N LYS A 240 0.04 -3.73 -21.80
CA LYS A 240 0.95 -3.07 -22.75
C LYS A 240 0.92 -1.55 -22.64
N LYS A 241 -0.29 -0.97 -22.54
CA LYS A 241 -0.43 0.49 -22.44
C LYS A 241 0.16 1.00 -21.13
N PHE A 242 -0.09 0.29 -20.03
CA PHE A 242 0.42 0.63 -18.71
C PHE A 242 1.94 0.62 -18.69
N ILE A 243 2.61 -0.46 -19.14
CA ILE A 243 4.09 -0.52 -19.24
C ILE A 243 4.64 0.66 -20.03
N ASN A 244 4.12 0.89 -21.23
CA ASN A 244 4.64 1.93 -22.11
C ASN A 244 4.52 3.33 -21.48
N SER A 245 3.38 3.62 -20.88
CA SER A 245 3.11 4.92 -20.26
C SER A 245 3.92 5.08 -18.97
N PHE A 246 3.98 4.04 -18.14
CA PHE A 246 4.79 3.99 -16.92
C PHE A 246 6.25 4.29 -17.21
N ARG A 247 6.85 3.54 -18.17
CA ARG A 247 8.25 3.74 -18.57
C ARG A 247 8.49 5.13 -19.15
N HIS A 248 7.57 5.64 -19.98
CA HIS A 248 7.68 6.98 -20.55
C HIS A 248 7.69 8.08 -19.49
N PHE A 249 6.69 8.09 -18.60
CA PHE A 249 6.54 9.16 -17.61
C PHE A 249 7.53 9.06 -16.45
N LEU A 250 8.12 7.89 -16.20
CA LEU A 250 9.20 7.69 -15.23
C LEU A 250 10.59 7.67 -15.87
N GLY A 251 10.73 7.70 -17.20
CA GLY A 251 12.03 7.77 -17.85
C GLY A 251 12.83 6.47 -17.79
N TYR A 252 12.15 5.32 -17.77
CA TYR A 252 12.73 3.99 -17.95
C TYR A 252 12.86 3.65 -19.45
N ASN A 253 13.48 4.54 -20.21
CA ASN A 253 13.65 4.45 -21.67
C ASN A 253 15.13 4.48 -22.05
N GLU A 254 15.45 3.83 -23.17
CA GLU A 254 16.81 3.57 -23.67
C GLU A 254 17.58 4.81 -24.15
N THR A 255 17.07 6.03 -23.95
CA THR A 255 17.71 7.23 -24.49
C THR A 255 19.05 7.53 -23.82
N ASN A 256 20.10 7.08 -24.53
CA ASN A 256 21.56 7.30 -24.50
C ASN A 256 22.15 8.03 -23.30
N TYR A 257 23.04 7.33 -22.58
CA TYR A 257 24.24 7.74 -21.81
C TYR A 257 24.36 9.18 -21.25
N ASP A 258 23.99 10.21 -22.00
CA ASP A 258 23.80 11.59 -21.53
C ASP A 258 22.63 11.76 -20.56
N ALA A 259 21.93 10.70 -20.17
CA ALA A 259 20.90 10.75 -19.12
C ALA A 259 21.45 10.47 -17.71
N ILE A 260 22.72 10.05 -17.57
CA ILE A 260 23.34 9.84 -16.25
C ILE A 260 23.36 11.16 -15.50
N PRO A 261 22.69 11.27 -14.34
CA PRO A 261 22.61 12.54 -13.67
C PRO A 261 23.94 12.96 -13.04
N TYR A 262 24.31 14.23 -13.24
CA TYR A 262 25.44 14.87 -12.56
C TYR A 262 24.97 15.56 -11.28
N HIS A 263 25.70 15.36 -10.19
CA HIS A 263 25.32 15.86 -8.86
C HIS A 263 26.33 16.86 -8.32
N PRO A 264 26.41 18.07 -8.89
CA PRO A 264 27.26 19.11 -8.34
C PRO A 264 26.75 19.48 -6.94
N GLY A 265 27.55 19.22 -5.91
CA GLY A 265 27.26 19.56 -4.52
C GLY A 265 26.70 18.43 -3.67
N ILE A 266 26.58 17.21 -4.20
CA ILE A 266 26.38 16.03 -3.35
C ILE A 266 27.74 15.38 -3.09
N GLU A 267 28.08 15.24 -1.81
CA GLU A 267 29.37 14.72 -1.36
C GLU A 267 29.12 13.37 -0.67
N PRO A 268 29.34 12.23 -1.34
CA PRO A 268 29.23 10.93 -0.69
C PRO A 268 30.34 10.75 0.35
N PRO A 269 30.12 9.94 1.41
CA PRO A 269 31.17 9.60 2.36
C PRO A 269 32.38 8.91 1.68
N ASP A 270 33.55 9.00 2.31
CA ASP A 270 34.78 8.41 1.79
C ASP A 270 34.63 6.91 1.50
N GLY A 271 34.91 6.51 0.25
CA GLY A 271 34.85 5.12 -0.19
C GLY A 271 33.45 4.61 -0.54
N GLU A 272 32.42 5.44 -0.51
CA GLU A 272 31.06 5.13 -0.96
C GLU A 272 30.78 5.74 -2.35
N PHE A 273 30.24 4.95 -3.29
CA PHE A 273 29.88 5.42 -4.63
C PHE A 273 28.36 5.37 -4.83
N PRO A 274 27.67 6.50 -5.09
CA PRO A 274 26.26 6.47 -5.42
C PRO A 274 26.01 5.66 -6.70
N ILE A 275 25.05 4.73 -6.68
CA ILE A 275 24.80 3.82 -7.82
C ILE A 275 24.49 4.58 -9.13
N PHE A 276 23.77 5.70 -9.03
CA PHE A 276 23.39 6.52 -10.18
C PHE A 276 24.52 7.36 -10.77
N TYR A 277 25.70 7.33 -10.17
CA TYR A 277 26.90 7.90 -10.77
C TYR A 277 27.32 7.15 -12.06
N LYS A 278 27.06 5.84 -12.11
CA LYS A 278 27.44 4.98 -13.24
C LYS A 278 26.23 4.39 -13.97
N TRP A 279 25.16 4.07 -13.23
CA TRP A 279 24.02 3.33 -13.76
C TRP A 279 22.76 4.19 -13.73
N THR A 280 22.17 4.46 -14.89
CA THR A 280 20.90 5.18 -15.00
C THR A 280 19.73 4.36 -14.42
N ALA A 281 18.61 5.02 -14.17
CA ALA A 281 17.35 4.33 -13.83
C ALA A 281 16.96 3.28 -14.88
N TYR A 282 17.21 3.57 -16.17
CA TYR A 282 16.96 2.64 -17.26
C TYR A 282 17.88 1.42 -17.17
N ASP A 283 19.16 1.60 -16.86
CA ASP A 283 20.11 0.50 -16.71
C ASP A 283 19.66 -0.45 -15.58
N LEU A 284 19.24 0.10 -14.45
CA LEU A 284 18.75 -0.69 -13.32
C LEU A 284 17.41 -1.40 -13.65
N PHE A 285 16.54 -0.75 -14.42
CA PHE A 285 15.32 -1.37 -14.94
C PHE A 285 15.62 -2.51 -15.93
N GLU A 286 16.54 -2.31 -16.87
CA GLU A 286 16.98 -3.34 -17.84
C GLU A 286 17.57 -4.54 -17.10
N LEU A 287 18.46 -4.29 -16.13
CA LEU A 287 19.05 -5.32 -15.28
C LEU A 287 17.98 -6.18 -14.60
N ALA A 288 16.89 -5.58 -14.12
CA ALA A 288 15.83 -6.28 -13.41
C ALA A 288 14.79 -6.94 -14.32
N ASN A 289 14.48 -6.36 -15.48
CA ASN A 289 13.27 -6.72 -16.24
C ASN A 289 13.53 -7.23 -17.66
N LEU A 290 14.73 -7.05 -18.22
CA LEU A 290 15.03 -7.40 -19.60
C LEU A 290 16.07 -8.52 -19.69
N PRO A 291 16.16 -9.21 -20.85
CA PRO A 291 17.22 -10.17 -21.11
C PRO A 291 18.60 -9.59 -20.85
N HIS A 292 19.54 -10.44 -20.40
CA HIS A 292 20.85 -9.98 -19.98
C HIS A 292 21.62 -9.33 -21.15
N ASN A 293 22.08 -8.11 -20.91
CA ASN A 293 22.88 -7.34 -21.86
C ASN A 293 24.38 -7.52 -21.55
N ASN A 294 25.06 -8.36 -22.35
CA ASN A 294 26.49 -8.67 -22.20
C ASN A 294 27.42 -7.46 -22.40
N ALA A 295 26.93 -6.33 -22.95
CA ALA A 295 27.74 -5.14 -23.15
C ALA A 295 27.98 -4.35 -21.86
N LYS A 296 27.22 -4.63 -20.78
CA LYS A 296 27.33 -3.93 -19.49
C LYS A 296 28.01 -4.83 -18.46
N ASP A 297 29.04 -4.30 -17.80
CA ASP A 297 29.75 -4.99 -16.72
C ASP A 297 28.97 -4.91 -15.40
N TRP A 298 27.90 -5.69 -15.30
CA TRP A 298 27.08 -5.77 -14.08
C TRP A 298 27.84 -6.34 -12.89
N ASN A 299 28.92 -7.11 -13.12
CA ASN A 299 29.72 -7.70 -12.05
C ASN A 299 30.51 -6.64 -11.29
N SER A 300 30.83 -5.52 -11.92
CA SER A 300 31.47 -4.36 -11.28
C SER A 300 30.69 -3.87 -10.06
N ILE A 301 29.36 -4.02 -10.03
CA ILE A 301 28.52 -3.62 -8.88
C ILE A 301 28.90 -4.41 -7.62
N THR A 302 29.24 -5.70 -7.77
CA THR A 302 29.62 -6.55 -6.63
C THR A 302 31.06 -6.34 -6.17
N LEU A 303 31.90 -5.77 -7.04
CA LEU A 303 33.32 -5.55 -6.79
C LEU A 303 33.61 -4.13 -6.27
N GLU A 304 32.72 -3.18 -6.53
CA GLU A 304 32.84 -1.78 -6.15
C GLU A 304 31.87 -1.44 -4.99
N ASN A 305 32.26 -0.51 -4.12
CA ASN A 305 31.47 -0.10 -2.95
C ASN A 305 30.31 0.84 -3.34
N TYR A 306 29.35 0.34 -4.14
CA TYR A 306 28.17 1.10 -4.53
C TYR A 306 27.12 1.15 -3.42
N TYR A 307 26.52 2.32 -3.23
CA TYR A 307 25.44 2.57 -2.27
C TYR A 307 24.28 3.30 -2.96
N PHE A 308 23.09 3.19 -2.38
CA PHE A 308 21.99 4.08 -2.75
C PHE A 308 22.24 5.48 -2.19
N ASN A 309 22.51 6.46 -3.06
CA ASN A 309 22.44 7.92 -2.89
C ASN A 309 22.81 8.53 -1.53
N ASN A 310 23.82 7.95 -0.88
CA ASN A 310 24.38 8.48 0.35
C ASN A 310 25.07 9.83 0.09
N SER A 311 24.87 10.74 1.03
CA SER A 311 25.52 12.06 1.10
C SER A 311 25.90 12.33 2.55
N TYR A 312 27.03 13.00 2.77
CA TYR A 312 27.46 13.45 4.09
C TYR A 312 26.40 14.32 4.79
N TYR A 313 25.55 14.99 4.02
CA TYR A 313 24.53 15.91 4.53
C TYR A 313 23.15 15.27 4.72
N ASN A 314 22.99 13.99 4.36
CA ASN A 314 21.75 13.29 4.64
C ASN A 314 21.61 13.05 6.15
N PRO A 315 20.41 13.24 6.74
CA PRO A 315 20.14 12.88 8.13
C PRO A 315 20.14 11.36 8.36
N THR A 316 20.03 10.56 7.28
CA THR A 316 20.09 9.09 7.30
C THR A 316 20.78 8.57 6.05
N ARG A 317 21.38 7.37 6.12
CA ARG A 317 22.11 6.74 5.01
C ARG A 317 21.95 5.23 5.02
N PHE A 318 22.08 4.61 3.85
CA PHE A 318 22.11 3.15 3.74
C PHE A 318 23.45 2.63 4.26
N SER A 319 23.42 1.74 5.25
CA SER A 319 24.61 1.20 5.90
C SER A 319 25.27 0.05 5.13
N LYS A 320 24.57 -0.54 4.17
CA LYS A 320 25.03 -1.66 3.35
C LYS A 320 25.20 -1.22 1.91
N ASN A 321 26.25 -1.71 1.27
CA ASN A 321 26.44 -1.58 -0.16
C ASN A 321 25.34 -2.36 -0.90
N VAL A 322 24.99 -1.89 -2.09
CA VAL A 322 24.02 -2.58 -2.94
C VAL A 322 24.66 -3.83 -3.54
N ASN A 323 23.87 -4.89 -3.69
CA ASN A 323 24.26 -6.07 -4.43
C ASN A 323 23.32 -6.29 -5.63
N LEU A 324 23.69 -7.22 -6.51
CA LEU A 324 22.92 -7.50 -7.72
C LEU A 324 21.49 -7.99 -7.42
N GLY A 325 21.30 -8.78 -6.36
CA GLY A 325 19.99 -9.24 -5.93
C GLY A 325 19.11 -8.09 -5.46
N ASP A 326 19.65 -7.19 -4.63
CA ASP A 326 18.92 -6.02 -4.12
C ASP A 326 18.47 -5.09 -5.26
N LEU A 327 19.31 -4.92 -6.29
CA LEU A 327 18.99 -4.12 -7.47
C LEU A 327 17.92 -4.81 -8.34
N LYS A 328 18.08 -6.11 -8.62
CA LYS A 328 17.08 -6.88 -9.37
C LYS A 328 15.72 -6.84 -8.69
N TYR A 329 15.67 -7.00 -7.37
CA TYR A 329 14.43 -6.86 -6.60
C TYR A 329 13.91 -5.43 -6.64
N SER A 330 14.77 -4.44 -6.35
CA SER A 330 14.32 -3.06 -6.20
C SER A 330 13.82 -2.40 -7.47
N PHE A 331 14.29 -2.87 -8.62
CA PHE A 331 13.90 -2.37 -9.93
C PHE A 331 13.06 -3.37 -10.72
N SER A 332 12.60 -4.48 -10.12
CA SER A 332 11.65 -5.35 -10.80
C SER A 332 10.34 -4.60 -11.03
N PHE A 333 9.66 -4.89 -12.14
CA PHE A 333 8.45 -4.15 -12.50
C PHE A 333 7.35 -4.34 -11.44
N GLU A 334 7.28 -5.52 -10.83
CA GLU A 334 6.37 -5.81 -9.72
C GLU A 334 6.60 -4.86 -8.56
N GLU A 335 7.86 -4.61 -8.18
CA GLU A 335 8.21 -3.72 -7.07
C GLU A 335 8.16 -2.24 -7.44
N LEU A 336 8.44 -1.90 -8.70
CA LEU A 336 8.37 -0.52 -9.18
C LEU A 336 6.94 0.00 -9.20
N ILE A 337 5.93 -0.82 -9.50
CA ILE A 337 4.52 -0.39 -9.51
C ILE A 337 4.08 0.23 -8.17
N PRO A 338 4.20 -0.44 -7.01
CA PRO A 338 3.82 0.14 -5.73
C PRO A 338 4.76 1.26 -5.28
N ARG A 339 6.08 1.14 -5.51
CA ARG A 339 7.06 2.16 -5.12
C ARG A 339 6.80 3.49 -5.81
N GLU A 340 6.71 3.47 -7.13
CA GLU A 340 6.48 4.66 -7.94
C GLU A 340 5.08 5.24 -7.70
N PHE A 341 4.10 4.40 -7.34
CA PHE A 341 2.79 4.84 -6.88
C PHE A 341 2.87 5.66 -5.59
N LEU A 342 3.54 5.15 -4.55
CA LEU A 342 3.69 5.85 -3.27
C LEU A 342 4.31 7.23 -3.43
N LYS A 343 5.29 7.40 -4.34
CA LYS A 343 5.94 8.69 -4.60
C LYS A 343 4.94 9.81 -4.85
N PHE A 344 3.87 9.55 -5.60
CA PHE A 344 2.90 10.59 -5.98
C PHE A 344 1.54 10.47 -5.31
N ALA A 345 1.09 9.28 -4.93
CA ALA A 345 -0.24 9.10 -4.32
C ALA A 345 -0.23 9.24 -2.79
N PHE A 346 0.87 8.84 -2.12
CA PHE A 346 0.90 8.79 -0.66
C PHE A 346 1.35 10.11 -0.01
N ALA A 347 0.42 10.78 0.68
CA ALA A 347 0.66 12.01 1.41
C ALA A 347 0.80 11.77 2.91
N GLY A 348 1.81 12.40 3.51
CA GLY A 348 2.00 12.37 4.97
C GLY A 348 0.97 13.23 5.69
N LYS A 349 0.82 13.06 6.99
CA LYS A 349 -0.03 13.93 7.82
C LYS A 349 0.54 15.34 7.97
N GLU A 350 -0.34 16.32 8.16
CA GLU A 350 0.03 17.74 8.31
C GLU A 350 1.00 17.98 9.48
N SER A 351 0.83 17.28 10.60
CA SER A 351 1.70 17.42 11.77
C SER A 351 3.15 17.03 11.52
N ASN A 352 3.43 16.23 10.48
CA ASN A 352 4.81 15.90 10.10
C ASN A 352 5.53 17.07 9.41
N ALA A 353 4.81 17.99 8.77
CA ALA A 353 5.43 19.13 8.08
C ALA A 353 5.99 20.21 9.03
N GLN A 354 5.64 20.16 10.31
CA GLN A 354 6.07 21.15 11.31
C GLN A 354 7.42 20.79 11.96
N LEU A 355 8.04 19.68 11.58
CA LEU A 355 9.30 19.23 12.15
C LEU A 355 10.50 19.93 11.50
N ARG A 356 11.55 20.20 12.29
CA ARG A 356 12.82 20.77 11.82
C ARG A 356 13.46 19.91 10.73
N ASP A 357 13.26 18.60 10.79
CA ASP A 357 13.60 17.67 9.74
C ASP A 357 12.33 17.13 9.08
N LYS A 358 12.02 17.66 7.92
CA LYS A 358 10.84 17.30 7.12
C LYS A 358 10.80 15.84 6.67
N TRP A 359 11.90 15.08 6.85
CA TRP A 359 11.95 13.64 6.56
C TRP A 359 11.50 12.79 7.76
N LEU A 360 11.60 13.32 8.98
CA LEU A 360 11.21 12.61 10.20
C LEU A 360 9.70 12.38 10.24
N ASN A 361 9.29 11.20 10.71
CA ASN A 361 7.91 10.69 10.77
C ASN A 361 7.21 10.57 9.42
N TYR A 362 7.90 10.85 8.30
CA TYR A 362 7.38 10.68 6.95
C TYR A 362 8.19 9.67 6.15
N LEU A 363 9.50 9.90 6.00
CA LEU A 363 10.41 8.94 5.36
C LEU A 363 10.88 7.90 6.37
N TYR A 364 11.09 8.29 7.62
CA TYR A 364 11.51 7.37 8.66
C TYR A 364 11.09 7.82 10.05
N PHE A 365 11.12 6.85 10.97
CA PHE A 365 10.94 7.06 12.40
C PHE A 365 12.27 6.82 13.10
N VAL A 366 12.60 7.66 14.08
CA VAL A 366 13.83 7.54 14.88
C VAL A 366 13.47 7.16 16.30
N ASN A 367 14.21 6.20 16.84
CA ASN A 367 14.08 5.78 18.23
C ASN A 367 15.46 5.50 18.83
N GLY A 368 15.96 6.44 19.64
CA GLY A 368 17.35 6.39 20.12
C GLY A 368 18.34 6.40 18.95
N HIS A 369 19.13 5.32 18.81
CA HIS A 369 20.07 5.13 17.70
C HIS A 369 19.48 4.35 16.52
N TYR A 370 18.23 3.91 16.61
CA TYR A 370 17.56 3.11 15.59
C TYR A 370 16.73 3.98 14.65
N LEU A 371 16.71 3.57 13.38
CA LEU A 371 15.95 4.23 12.34
C LEU A 371 15.13 3.20 11.58
N HIS A 372 13.82 3.45 11.49
CA HIS A 372 12.89 2.63 10.73
C HIS A 372 12.45 3.39 9.48
N LEU A 373 12.78 2.85 8.30
CA LEU A 373 12.31 3.38 7.03
C LEU A 373 10.86 3.00 6.80
N THR A 374 10.04 3.99 6.46
CA THR A 374 8.72 3.75 5.87
C THR A 374 8.87 3.16 4.47
N ALA A 375 7.81 2.57 3.91
CA ALA A 375 7.84 2.06 2.53
C ALA A 375 8.17 3.18 1.52
N ILE A 376 7.63 4.39 1.74
CA ILE A 376 7.94 5.55 0.92
C ILE A 376 9.37 6.07 1.16
N GLY A 377 9.86 6.02 2.39
CA GLY A 377 11.22 6.44 2.72
C GLY A 377 12.29 5.57 2.12
N ASP A 378 12.10 4.24 2.15
CA ASP A 378 13.00 3.30 1.50
C ASP A 378 13.18 3.60 0.01
N ASP A 379 12.12 4.00 -0.68
CA ASP A 379 12.17 4.32 -2.10
C ASP A 379 12.65 5.77 -2.40
N LEU A 380 12.17 6.76 -1.66
CA LEU A 380 12.56 8.15 -1.89
C LEU A 380 14.02 8.41 -1.53
N LEU A 381 14.55 7.80 -0.47
CA LEU A 381 15.96 7.93 -0.10
C LEU A 381 16.89 7.20 -1.09
N LYS A 382 16.38 6.21 -1.83
CA LYS A 382 17.11 5.59 -2.95
C LYS A 382 17.24 6.50 -4.15
N THR A 383 16.57 7.65 -4.23
CA THR A 383 16.58 8.55 -5.40
C THR A 383 16.91 10.01 -5.05
N LEU A 384 16.84 10.37 -3.77
CA LEU A 384 17.15 11.70 -3.24
C LEU A 384 18.41 11.70 -2.37
N GLY A 385 19.12 12.82 -2.37
CA GLY A 385 20.07 13.16 -1.31
C GLY A 385 20.03 14.64 -0.99
N ARG A 386 20.84 15.08 -0.04
CA ARG A 386 21.02 16.47 0.36
C ARG A 386 22.39 16.99 -0.02
N ASP A 387 22.44 18.26 -0.42
CA ASP A 387 23.70 18.99 -0.56
C ASP A 387 24.13 19.66 0.76
N ARG A 388 25.29 20.34 0.73
CA ARG A 388 25.83 21.11 1.86
C ARG A 388 24.91 22.21 2.39
N TRP A 389 23.94 22.63 1.58
CA TRP A 389 22.93 23.63 1.94
C TRP A 389 21.60 22.98 2.37
N LYS A 390 21.58 21.65 2.56
CA LYS A 390 20.42 20.84 2.96
C LYS A 390 19.25 20.93 1.98
N ARG A 391 19.54 21.18 0.70
CA ARG A 391 18.54 21.13 -0.37
C ARG A 391 18.44 19.71 -0.88
N ASP A 392 17.21 19.23 -1.08
CA ASP A 392 16.98 17.89 -1.62
C ASP A 392 17.25 17.91 -3.14
N LEU A 393 18.16 17.04 -3.58
CA LEU A 393 18.59 16.89 -4.97
C LEU A 393 18.32 15.45 -5.45
N LEU A 394 17.96 15.32 -6.72
CA LEU A 394 17.69 14.03 -7.35
C LEU A 394 18.95 13.41 -7.87
N PHE A 395 19.11 12.13 -7.62
CA PHE A 395 20.17 11.31 -8.19
C PHE A 395 19.78 10.58 -9.47
N SER A 396 18.49 10.56 -9.80
CA SER A 396 17.93 9.69 -10.83
C SER A 396 16.83 10.37 -11.65
N THR A 397 16.58 9.86 -12.86
CA THR A 397 15.56 10.34 -13.80
C THR A 397 14.15 9.81 -13.52
N ASN A 398 14.01 8.76 -12.68
CA ASN A 398 12.72 8.19 -12.23
C ASN A 398 12.03 9.06 -11.17
N TRP A 399 11.61 10.24 -11.62
CA TRP A 399 10.90 11.24 -10.85
C TRP A 399 9.80 11.91 -11.66
N VAL A 400 8.78 12.44 -10.98
CA VAL A 400 7.59 13.05 -11.62
C VAL A 400 7.34 14.51 -11.26
N PHE A 401 7.96 15.03 -10.20
CA PHE A 401 7.72 16.39 -9.73
C PHE A 401 8.66 17.40 -10.39
N ASP A 402 8.07 18.43 -11.01
CA ASP A 402 8.79 19.43 -11.81
C ASP A 402 9.81 20.23 -10.99
N GLU A 403 9.54 20.48 -9.70
CA GLU A 403 10.41 21.26 -8.81
C GLU A 403 11.82 20.69 -8.73
N GLN A 404 11.94 19.37 -8.61
CA GLN A 404 13.24 18.71 -8.56
C GLN A 404 13.78 18.43 -9.97
N LEU A 405 12.91 18.03 -10.91
CA LEU A 405 13.31 17.70 -12.29
C LEU A 405 13.97 18.87 -13.03
N LYS A 406 13.49 20.11 -12.83
CA LYS A 406 14.04 21.29 -13.51
C LYS A 406 15.52 21.56 -13.15
N ASN A 407 15.98 21.03 -12.02
CA ASN A 407 17.35 21.18 -11.54
C ASN A 407 18.25 19.98 -11.90
N LEU A 408 17.67 18.89 -12.43
CA LEU A 408 18.39 17.69 -12.76
C LEU A 408 19.26 17.91 -14.02
N LYS A 409 20.56 17.67 -13.86
CA LYS A 409 21.56 17.81 -14.93
C LYS A 409 22.15 16.46 -15.29
N ASN A 410 22.65 16.31 -16.51
CA ASN A 410 23.45 15.17 -16.91
C ASN A 410 24.95 15.35 -16.62
N ILE A 411 25.75 14.30 -16.84
CA ILE A 411 27.23 14.30 -16.78
C ILE A 411 27.90 15.45 -17.53
N ASN A 412 27.27 15.97 -18.58
CA ASN A 412 27.77 17.11 -19.37
C ASN A 412 27.37 18.47 -18.78
N GLY A 413 26.64 18.49 -17.67
CA GLY A 413 26.13 19.69 -17.00
C GLY A 413 24.86 20.28 -17.61
N GLU A 414 24.25 19.61 -18.58
CA GLU A 414 23.05 20.04 -19.29
C GLU A 414 21.77 19.67 -18.52
N TYR A 415 20.79 20.56 -18.54
CA TYR A 415 19.52 20.33 -17.85
C TYR A 415 18.61 19.40 -18.66
N LEU A 416 18.24 18.26 -18.07
CA LEU A 416 17.43 17.23 -18.75
C LEU A 416 15.97 17.64 -19.01
N TYR A 417 15.44 18.58 -18.22
CA TYR A 417 14.00 18.90 -18.21
C TYR A 417 13.68 20.41 -18.26
N LYS A 418 14.60 21.24 -18.77
CA LYS A 418 14.56 22.72 -18.64
C LYS A 418 13.37 23.43 -19.32
N TYR A 419 12.58 22.75 -20.16
CA TYR A 419 11.58 23.40 -21.03
C TYR A 419 10.27 22.60 -21.16
N ARG A 420 9.59 22.32 -20.06
CA ARG A 420 8.22 21.75 -20.14
C ARG A 420 7.21 22.89 -20.30
N THR A 421 6.50 22.91 -21.43
CA THR A 421 5.38 23.85 -21.69
C THR A 421 4.15 23.55 -20.84
N ILE A 422 4.07 22.33 -20.28
CA ILE A 422 2.93 21.85 -19.50
C ILE A 422 3.39 21.55 -18.06
N PRO A 423 2.91 22.30 -17.06
CA PRO A 423 3.16 22.00 -15.65
C PRO A 423 2.72 20.60 -15.27
N ASN A 424 3.50 19.93 -14.44
CA ASN A 424 3.27 18.59 -13.91
C ASN A 424 3.06 17.55 -15.02
N TYR A 425 3.67 17.70 -16.21
CA TYR A 425 3.45 16.79 -17.33
C TYR A 425 3.68 15.31 -16.96
N ARG A 426 4.80 14.99 -16.29
CA ARG A 426 5.11 13.61 -15.90
C ARG A 426 4.15 13.11 -14.83
N LEU A 427 3.86 13.93 -13.83
CA LEU A 427 2.91 13.61 -12.77
C LEU A 427 1.51 13.35 -13.32
N ASN A 428 0.98 14.24 -14.16
CA ASN A 428 -0.33 14.09 -14.81
C ASN A 428 -0.37 12.82 -15.68
N GLY A 429 0.71 12.57 -16.43
CA GLY A 429 0.85 11.37 -17.26
C GLY A 429 0.86 10.08 -16.44
N LEU A 430 1.67 10.03 -15.38
CA LEU A 430 1.74 8.87 -14.50
C LEU A 430 0.42 8.67 -13.75
N PHE A 431 -0.19 9.74 -13.21
CA PHE A 431 -1.49 9.65 -12.55
C PHE A 431 -2.56 9.08 -13.50
N ASN A 432 -2.65 9.59 -14.73
CA ASN A 432 -3.56 9.05 -15.74
C ASN A 432 -3.24 7.59 -16.10
N THR A 433 -1.96 7.20 -16.08
CA THR A 433 -1.53 5.82 -16.31
C THR A 433 -2.13 4.87 -15.26
N TYR A 434 -2.13 5.25 -13.98
CA TYR A 434 -2.80 4.47 -12.93
C TYR A 434 -4.32 4.54 -13.05
N LEU A 435 -4.91 5.71 -13.31
CA LEU A 435 -6.36 5.83 -13.54
C LEU A 435 -6.85 4.88 -14.65
N ASP A 436 -6.09 4.76 -15.73
CA ASP A 436 -6.39 3.84 -16.82
C ASP A 436 -6.26 2.38 -16.40
N LEU A 437 -5.26 2.04 -15.57
CA LEU A 437 -5.07 0.70 -14.99
C LEU A 437 -6.28 0.29 -14.14
N PHE A 438 -6.72 1.13 -13.20
CA PHE A 438 -7.95 0.94 -12.42
C PHE A 438 -9.21 0.92 -13.30
N GLY A 439 -9.11 1.37 -14.55
CA GLY A 439 -10.25 1.47 -15.43
C GLY A 439 -11.19 2.60 -15.11
N TYR A 440 -10.67 3.64 -14.46
CA TYR A 440 -11.42 4.78 -13.95
C TYR A 440 -12.34 5.39 -15.01
N GLY A 441 -13.61 5.59 -14.64
CA GLY A 441 -14.64 6.16 -15.50
C GLY A 441 -15.37 5.17 -16.42
N LEU A 442 -15.13 3.86 -16.27
CA LEU A 442 -15.93 2.83 -16.93
C LEU A 442 -17.02 2.29 -16.00
N PRO A 443 -18.30 2.25 -16.41
CA PRO A 443 -19.36 1.73 -15.55
C PRO A 443 -19.17 0.28 -15.15
N ILE A 444 -18.70 -0.54 -16.08
CA ILE A 444 -18.14 -1.85 -15.75
C ILE A 444 -16.66 -1.81 -16.05
N SER A 445 -15.84 -1.88 -15.00
CA SER A 445 -14.38 -1.92 -15.06
C SER A 445 -13.80 -3.16 -14.39
N TYR A 446 -14.59 -3.95 -13.69
CA TYR A 446 -14.07 -5.04 -12.89
C TYR A 446 -15.03 -6.22 -12.93
N VAL A 447 -14.48 -7.41 -13.07
CA VAL A 447 -15.22 -8.67 -12.96
C VAL A 447 -14.29 -9.62 -12.22
N VAL A 448 -14.80 -10.44 -11.31
CA VAL A 448 -13.97 -11.35 -10.53
C VAL A 448 -14.79 -12.49 -9.93
N ASN A 449 -14.19 -13.68 -9.78
CA ASN A 449 -14.83 -14.82 -9.11
C ASN A 449 -14.71 -14.71 -7.58
N ASN A 450 -15.77 -15.07 -6.84
CA ASN A 450 -15.82 -14.88 -5.39
C ASN A 450 -14.98 -15.88 -4.57
N SER A 451 -14.57 -17.02 -5.14
CA SER A 451 -13.88 -18.07 -4.37
C SER A 451 -12.50 -18.41 -4.92
N ILE A 452 -11.50 -18.26 -4.05
CA ILE A 452 -10.17 -18.88 -4.19
C ILE A 452 -10.26 -20.42 -4.08
N ASP A 453 -11.32 -20.95 -3.45
CA ASP A 453 -11.52 -22.38 -3.25
C ASP A 453 -12.30 -23.05 -4.39
N LYS A 454 -11.77 -24.19 -4.83
CA LYS A 454 -11.95 -24.79 -6.18
C LYS A 454 -13.22 -25.62 -6.34
N THR A 455 -14.02 -25.77 -5.29
CA THR A 455 -15.06 -26.80 -5.22
C THR A 455 -16.49 -26.26 -5.17
N ALA A 456 -16.69 -24.95 -4.99
CA ALA A 456 -18.03 -24.40 -4.72
C ALA A 456 -18.59 -23.35 -5.72
N ASN A 457 -17.82 -22.44 -6.31
CA ASN A 457 -18.43 -21.21 -6.83
C ASN A 457 -18.48 -21.05 -8.36
N ASN A 458 -19.71 -21.14 -8.87
CA ASN A 458 -20.14 -20.74 -10.21
C ASN A 458 -20.69 -19.29 -10.20
N SER A 459 -20.03 -18.33 -9.56
CA SER A 459 -20.50 -16.93 -9.46
C SER A 459 -19.39 -15.92 -9.71
N ILE A 460 -19.76 -14.68 -10.03
CA ILE A 460 -18.85 -13.54 -10.17
C ILE A 460 -19.45 -12.27 -9.58
N HIS A 461 -18.60 -11.34 -9.20
CA HIS A 461 -18.97 -9.95 -8.96
C HIS A 461 -18.65 -9.11 -10.19
N ILE A 462 -19.48 -8.09 -10.43
CA ILE A 462 -19.19 -7.01 -11.37
C ILE A 462 -18.95 -5.74 -10.56
N GLY A 463 -18.02 -4.91 -10.99
CA GLY A 463 -17.82 -3.59 -10.42
C GLY A 463 -17.42 -2.56 -11.46
N GLY A 464 -17.53 -1.30 -11.07
CA GLY A 464 -17.00 -0.17 -11.84
C GLY A 464 -17.38 1.16 -11.24
N TYR A 465 -17.50 2.18 -12.08
CA TYR A 465 -17.63 3.57 -11.65
C TYR A 465 -18.99 4.16 -12.01
N ILE A 466 -19.63 4.80 -11.04
CA ILE A 466 -20.94 5.42 -11.24
C ILE A 466 -20.78 6.66 -12.13
N PRO A 467 -21.51 6.76 -13.26
CA PRO A 467 -21.42 7.89 -14.19
C PRO A 467 -21.52 9.26 -13.51
N SER A 468 -20.64 10.18 -13.90
CA SER A 468 -20.51 11.52 -13.29
C SER A 468 -21.69 12.45 -13.57
N ASN A 469 -22.55 12.12 -14.54
CA ASN A 469 -23.73 12.88 -14.91
C ASN A 469 -24.97 12.55 -14.06
N ILE A 470 -24.86 11.65 -13.07
CA ILE A 470 -25.96 11.28 -12.18
C ILE A 470 -26.09 12.33 -11.06
N ASN A 471 -27.33 12.69 -10.71
CA ASN A 471 -27.60 13.53 -9.55
C ASN A 471 -27.21 12.76 -8.26
N LEU A 472 -26.18 13.23 -7.57
CA LEU A 472 -25.59 12.54 -6.41
C LEU A 472 -26.54 12.45 -5.21
N ALA A 473 -27.28 13.51 -4.90
CA ALA A 473 -28.21 13.51 -3.77
C ALA A 473 -29.35 12.51 -4.00
N LYS A 474 -29.86 12.45 -5.23
CA LYS A 474 -30.85 11.46 -5.65
C LYS A 474 -30.25 10.06 -5.61
N PHE A 475 -29.05 9.89 -6.16
CA PHE A 475 -28.32 8.64 -6.10
C PHE A 475 -28.23 8.15 -4.66
N GLU A 476 -27.61 8.88 -3.74
CA GLU A 476 -27.35 8.41 -2.37
C GLU A 476 -28.59 7.94 -1.60
N ALA A 477 -29.78 8.48 -1.91
CA ALA A 477 -31.03 8.13 -1.23
C ALA A 477 -31.80 6.95 -1.89
N SER A 478 -31.49 6.61 -3.14
CA SER A 478 -32.26 5.65 -3.94
C SER A 478 -31.75 4.22 -3.82
N ASP A 479 -32.67 3.26 -3.97
CA ASP A 479 -32.34 1.87 -4.29
C ASP A 479 -31.64 1.78 -5.66
N LYS A 480 -30.70 0.84 -5.78
CA LYS A 480 -29.84 0.73 -6.96
C LYS A 480 -29.60 -0.72 -7.32
N LYS A 481 -29.75 -1.03 -8.60
CA LYS A 481 -29.51 -2.39 -9.08
C LYS A 481 -28.84 -2.41 -10.43
N LEU A 482 -28.07 -3.47 -10.66
CA LEU A 482 -27.58 -3.83 -11.98
C LEU A 482 -28.57 -4.81 -12.61
N LEU A 483 -29.13 -4.43 -13.76
CA LEU A 483 -30.13 -5.22 -14.49
C LEU A 483 -29.48 -5.93 -15.66
N PHE A 484 -29.75 -7.22 -15.77
CA PHE A 484 -29.45 -8.04 -16.95
C PHE A 484 -30.75 -8.20 -17.72
N ILE A 485 -30.78 -7.81 -18.98
CA ILE A 485 -32.03 -7.66 -19.75
C ILE A 485 -31.99 -8.58 -20.97
N LYS A 486 -33.07 -9.36 -21.18
CA LYS A 486 -33.31 -10.15 -22.40
C LYS A 486 -33.97 -9.31 -23.48
N ASP A 487 -33.95 -9.83 -24.72
CA ASP A 487 -34.59 -9.19 -25.88
C ASP A 487 -36.11 -9.01 -25.72
N ASN A 488 -36.77 -9.82 -24.87
CA ASN A 488 -38.19 -9.71 -24.56
C ASN A 488 -38.51 -8.81 -23.36
N ASN A 489 -37.56 -7.99 -22.89
CA ASN A 489 -37.63 -7.13 -21.72
C ASN A 489 -37.79 -7.85 -20.36
N GLU A 490 -37.64 -9.17 -20.30
CA GLU A 490 -37.41 -9.84 -19.01
C GLU A 490 -36.05 -9.42 -18.44
N TYR A 491 -35.99 -9.26 -17.13
CA TYR A 491 -34.75 -8.91 -16.45
C TYR A 491 -34.53 -9.71 -15.18
N VAL A 492 -33.26 -9.82 -14.78
CA VAL A 492 -32.85 -10.18 -13.43
C VAL A 492 -32.01 -9.03 -12.86
N ASP A 493 -32.19 -8.76 -11.58
CA ASP A 493 -31.55 -7.66 -10.87
C ASP A 493 -30.62 -8.13 -9.76
N PHE A 494 -29.55 -7.36 -9.54
CA PHE A 494 -28.58 -7.58 -8.47
C PHE A 494 -28.33 -6.26 -7.76
N ASN A 495 -28.32 -6.27 -6.42
CA ASN A 495 -28.01 -5.06 -5.67
C ASN A 495 -26.58 -4.61 -5.96
N ILE A 496 -26.36 -3.30 -5.93
CA ILE A 496 -25.03 -2.72 -5.99
C ILE A 496 -24.69 -2.02 -4.67
N HIS A 497 -23.47 -2.27 -4.21
CA HIS A 497 -22.89 -1.65 -3.03
C HIS A 497 -21.93 -0.58 -3.47
N THR A 498 -22.17 0.66 -3.04
CA THR A 498 -21.40 1.82 -3.48
C THR A 498 -20.49 2.33 -2.39
N HIS A 499 -19.29 2.77 -2.78
CA HIS A 499 -18.35 3.42 -1.87
C HIS A 499 -17.71 4.62 -2.56
N LYS A 500 -17.49 5.68 -1.77
CA LYS A 500 -16.78 6.86 -2.24
C LYS A 500 -15.33 6.48 -2.50
N ASN A 501 -14.86 6.73 -3.71
CA ASN A 501 -13.47 6.48 -4.08
C ASN A 501 -12.62 7.73 -3.84
N ASN A 502 -11.30 7.55 -3.87
CA ASN A 502 -10.36 8.61 -3.58
C ASN A 502 -9.17 8.58 -4.55
N PHE A 503 -9.40 9.09 -5.76
CA PHE A 503 -8.35 9.21 -6.77
C PHE A 503 -7.70 10.58 -6.65
N ILE A 504 -6.55 10.64 -5.98
CA ILE A 504 -5.83 11.88 -5.70
C ILE A 504 -4.33 11.71 -5.86
N ALA A 505 -3.67 12.76 -6.31
CA ALA A 505 -2.21 12.80 -6.44
C ALA A 505 -1.64 14.05 -5.76
N LYS A 506 -0.47 13.91 -5.15
CA LYS A 506 0.34 15.03 -4.70
C LYS A 506 0.84 15.83 -5.89
N THR A 507 1.04 17.12 -5.68
CA THR A 507 1.71 18.05 -6.60
C THR A 507 3.17 18.32 -6.19
N SER A 508 3.57 17.90 -5.00
CA SER A 508 4.97 17.88 -4.52
C SER A 508 5.21 16.64 -3.66
N TYR A 509 6.43 16.06 -3.70
CA TYR A 509 6.73 14.81 -3.00
C TYR A 509 6.56 14.88 -1.48
N LEU A 510 6.77 16.05 -0.85
CA LEU A 510 6.57 16.29 0.59
C LEU A 510 5.20 16.89 0.93
N GLN A 511 4.28 16.95 -0.01
CA GLN A 511 2.94 17.47 0.25
C GLN A 511 2.25 16.63 1.33
N THR A 512 1.73 17.29 2.35
CA THR A 512 0.86 16.68 3.35
C THR A 512 -0.57 16.56 2.83
N TYR A 513 -1.34 15.65 3.42
CA TYR A 513 -2.72 15.41 3.02
C TYR A 513 -3.59 16.64 3.28
N ASP A 514 -4.10 17.23 2.19
CA ASP A 514 -5.14 18.24 2.16
C ASP A 514 -5.91 18.02 0.86
N GLU A 515 -7.13 17.46 0.96
CA GLU A 515 -7.94 17.06 -0.19
C GLU A 515 -8.16 18.21 -1.19
N THR A 516 -8.18 19.45 -0.70
CA THR A 516 -8.43 20.65 -1.53
C THR A 516 -7.22 21.04 -2.39
N LYS A 517 -6.02 20.60 -1.99
CA LYS A 517 -4.75 20.87 -2.68
C LYS A 517 -4.22 19.69 -3.49
N MET A 518 -4.91 18.56 -3.46
CA MET A 518 -4.51 17.39 -4.24
C MET A 518 -4.96 17.52 -5.70
N LEU A 519 -4.14 17.00 -6.60
CA LEU A 519 -4.51 16.80 -7.99
C LEU A 519 -5.62 15.76 -8.08
N LYS A 520 -6.71 16.08 -8.80
CA LYS A 520 -7.85 15.20 -9.04
C LYS A 520 -7.98 14.87 -10.53
N PRO A 521 -8.66 13.77 -10.89
CA PRO A 521 -8.99 13.47 -12.29
C PRO A 521 -9.81 14.62 -12.90
N ILE A 522 -9.62 14.85 -14.20
CA ILE A 522 -10.35 15.90 -14.94
C ILE A 522 -11.87 15.69 -14.84
N VAL A 523 -12.32 14.43 -14.99
CA VAL A 523 -13.71 14.03 -14.81
C VAL A 523 -13.81 13.23 -13.52
N GLN A 524 -14.59 13.71 -12.56
CA GLN A 524 -14.72 13.07 -11.25
C GLN A 524 -15.91 12.10 -11.23
N TYR A 525 -15.60 10.83 -11.01
CA TYR A 525 -16.54 9.76 -10.71
C TYR A 525 -16.46 9.48 -9.22
N ASN A 526 -17.41 10.01 -8.44
CA ASN A 526 -17.34 10.05 -6.97
C ASN A 526 -17.52 8.67 -6.31
N TYR A 527 -18.15 7.75 -7.02
CA TYR A 527 -18.52 6.44 -6.48
C TYR A 527 -18.00 5.33 -7.39
N SER A 528 -17.42 4.32 -6.76
CA SER A 528 -17.31 2.98 -7.34
C SER A 528 -18.37 2.07 -6.73
N TYR A 529 -18.67 0.98 -7.41
CA TYR A 529 -19.59 -0.03 -6.91
C TYR A 529 -19.08 -1.44 -7.15
N ILE A 530 -19.64 -2.37 -6.38
CA ILE A 530 -19.57 -3.80 -6.64
C ILE A 530 -20.96 -4.43 -6.46
N THR A 531 -21.29 -5.44 -7.26
CA THR A 531 -22.56 -6.16 -7.14
C THR A 531 -22.52 -7.18 -6.02
N ASP A 532 -23.71 -7.62 -5.58
CA ASP A 532 -23.87 -8.96 -4.99
C ASP A 532 -23.33 -10.05 -5.94
N GLU A 533 -23.18 -11.27 -5.43
CA GLU A 533 -22.78 -12.43 -6.24
C GLU A 533 -23.75 -12.70 -7.39
N ILE A 534 -23.21 -12.84 -8.60
CA ILE A 534 -23.96 -13.16 -9.82
C ILE A 534 -23.60 -14.57 -10.29
N PRO A 535 -24.50 -15.55 -10.17
CA PRO A 535 -24.29 -16.89 -10.71
C PRO A 535 -24.04 -16.89 -12.23
N TYR A 536 -23.06 -17.67 -12.72
CA TYR A 536 -22.73 -17.82 -14.15
C TYR A 536 -23.92 -18.21 -15.01
N ARG A 537 -24.89 -18.95 -14.44
CA ARG A 537 -26.12 -19.33 -15.15
C ARG A 537 -26.85 -18.11 -15.71
N PHE A 538 -26.86 -16.98 -15.00
CA PHE A 538 -27.52 -15.76 -15.46
C PHE A 538 -26.78 -15.11 -16.62
N PHE A 539 -25.45 -15.15 -16.65
CA PHE A 539 -24.73 -14.71 -17.84
C PHE A 539 -25.10 -15.55 -19.05
N ASN A 540 -25.16 -16.86 -18.92
CA ASN A 540 -25.51 -17.74 -20.05
C ASN A 540 -26.97 -17.58 -20.48
N GLU A 541 -27.89 -17.35 -19.54
CA GLU A 541 -29.32 -17.19 -19.81
C GLU A 541 -29.66 -15.82 -20.43
N PHE A 542 -28.95 -14.77 -20.02
CA PHE A 542 -29.19 -13.39 -20.48
C PHE A 542 -28.23 -12.93 -21.58
N THR A 543 -27.30 -13.79 -22.01
CA THR A 543 -26.50 -13.55 -23.21
C THR A 543 -27.24 -14.13 -24.41
N SER A 544 -27.43 -13.33 -25.45
CA SER A 544 -28.04 -13.75 -26.72
C SER A 544 -27.18 -14.81 -27.42
N SER A 545 -27.76 -15.51 -28.39
CA SER A 545 -27.07 -16.57 -29.14
C SER A 545 -25.80 -16.12 -29.87
N ASP A 546 -25.71 -14.83 -30.23
CA ASP A 546 -24.54 -14.20 -30.84
C ASP A 546 -23.58 -13.56 -29.82
N GLY A 547 -23.79 -13.81 -28.53
CA GLY A 547 -22.88 -13.43 -27.46
C GLY A 547 -23.10 -12.02 -26.90
N ARG A 548 -24.17 -11.33 -27.27
CA ARG A 548 -24.49 -9.98 -26.75
C ARG A 548 -25.13 -10.09 -25.37
N LEU A 549 -24.74 -9.19 -24.49
CA LEU A 549 -25.27 -9.04 -23.15
C LEU A 549 -25.73 -7.59 -22.98
N ASN A 550 -26.98 -7.41 -22.57
CA ASN A 550 -27.54 -6.10 -22.25
C ASN A 550 -27.53 -5.92 -20.73
N VAL A 551 -26.76 -4.93 -20.27
CA VAL A 551 -26.65 -4.59 -18.85
C VAL A 551 -26.95 -3.11 -18.67
N GLN A 552 -27.84 -2.81 -17.73
CA GLN A 552 -28.25 -1.45 -17.41
C GLN A 552 -28.15 -1.20 -15.90
N LEU A 553 -27.93 0.06 -15.53
CA LEU A 553 -28.01 0.50 -14.14
C LEU A 553 -29.40 1.11 -13.92
N TRP A 554 -30.13 0.60 -12.92
CA TRP A 554 -31.37 1.19 -12.46
C TRP A 554 -31.14 1.92 -11.14
N ILE A 555 -31.73 3.11 -11.03
CA ILE A 555 -31.72 3.94 -9.83
C ILE A 555 -33.18 4.31 -9.54
N ASP A 556 -33.74 3.79 -8.46
CA ASP A 556 -35.12 4.05 -8.04
C ASP A 556 -35.28 5.50 -7.58
N ALA A 557 -35.55 6.35 -8.54
CA ALA A 557 -35.39 7.77 -8.42
C ALA A 557 -36.64 8.41 -7.79
N ASN A 558 -37.78 7.74 -7.85
CA ASN A 558 -39.05 8.16 -7.26
C ASN A 558 -39.47 7.32 -6.03
N ASP A 559 -38.66 6.35 -5.61
CA ASP A 559 -38.86 5.48 -4.44
C ASP A 559 -40.15 4.64 -4.54
N ASN A 560 -40.52 4.23 -5.76
CA ASN A 560 -41.72 3.42 -6.02
C ASN A 560 -41.41 1.91 -6.12
N LYS A 561 -40.14 1.52 -6.15
CA LYS A 561 -39.65 0.14 -6.27
C LYS A 561 -40.05 -0.55 -7.56
N GLN A 562 -40.34 0.21 -8.61
CA GLN A 562 -40.70 -0.27 -9.94
C GLN A 562 -39.63 0.17 -10.94
N VAL A 563 -39.25 -0.76 -11.83
CA VAL A 563 -38.29 -0.45 -12.88
C VAL A 563 -38.99 0.32 -13.99
N GLU A 564 -38.66 1.61 -14.12
CA GLU A 564 -39.22 2.50 -15.12
C GLU A 564 -38.17 2.96 -16.13
N SER A 565 -38.56 3.15 -17.39
CA SER A 565 -37.62 3.36 -18.50
C SER A 565 -36.79 4.64 -18.39
N ASP A 566 -37.29 5.67 -17.72
CA ASP A 566 -36.61 6.95 -17.49
C ASP A 566 -35.60 6.89 -16.33
N GLU A 567 -35.62 5.82 -15.54
CA GLU A 567 -34.67 5.52 -14.47
C GLU A 567 -33.54 4.58 -14.89
N LEU A 568 -33.60 4.09 -16.14
CA LEU A 568 -32.61 3.17 -16.71
C LEU A 568 -31.45 3.92 -17.36
N ILE A 569 -30.24 3.52 -16.95
CA ILE A 569 -28.99 4.04 -17.50
C ILE A 569 -28.32 2.95 -18.33
N VAL A 570 -28.28 3.19 -19.65
CA VAL A 570 -27.59 2.31 -20.61
C VAL A 570 -26.08 2.40 -20.42
N LEU A 571 -25.46 1.29 -20.01
CA LEU A 571 -24.03 1.24 -19.73
C LEU A 571 -23.19 1.05 -21.00
N ALA A 572 -23.67 0.26 -21.96
CA ALA A 572 -23.03 0.11 -23.27
C ALA A 572 -23.45 1.25 -24.19
N ASN A 573 -22.64 2.30 -24.25
CA ASN A 573 -22.87 3.46 -25.12
C ASN A 573 -21.58 3.95 -25.76
N LYS A 574 -21.69 4.94 -26.64
CA LYS A 574 -20.56 5.54 -27.38
C LYS A 574 -19.43 6.01 -26.48
N ALA A 575 -19.74 6.80 -25.45
CA ALA A 575 -18.75 7.39 -24.56
C ALA A 575 -17.97 6.31 -23.78
N ASN A 576 -18.69 5.30 -23.27
CA ASN A 576 -18.09 4.21 -22.51
C ASN A 576 -17.27 3.27 -23.39
N THR A 577 -17.73 2.98 -24.61
CA THR A 577 -16.98 2.17 -25.59
C THR A 577 -15.68 2.87 -25.99
N GLN A 578 -15.74 4.18 -26.29
CA GLN A 578 -14.54 4.97 -26.57
C GLN A 578 -13.61 5.04 -25.35
N ARG A 579 -14.15 5.15 -24.12
CA ARG A 579 -13.33 5.08 -22.90
C ARG A 579 -12.66 3.71 -22.76
N PHE A 580 -13.37 2.63 -23.05
CA PHE A 580 -12.87 1.26 -22.99
C PHE A 580 -11.70 1.05 -23.97
N ASP A 581 -11.86 1.50 -25.21
CA ASP A 581 -10.80 1.47 -26.22
C ASP A 581 -9.59 2.31 -25.79
N ARG A 582 -9.84 3.49 -25.21
CA ARG A 582 -8.77 4.35 -24.69
C ARG A 582 -7.99 3.72 -23.54
N VAL A 583 -8.65 3.08 -22.56
CA VAL A 583 -7.92 2.45 -21.44
C VAL A 583 -7.10 1.24 -21.90
N ALA A 584 -7.47 0.61 -23.03
CA ALA A 584 -6.77 -0.52 -23.62
C ALA A 584 -6.55 -1.68 -22.62
N ARG A 585 -7.64 -2.05 -21.95
CA ARG A 585 -7.68 -3.03 -20.86
C ARG A 585 -8.71 -4.11 -21.17
N THR A 586 -8.44 -5.34 -20.77
CA THR A 586 -9.42 -6.44 -20.83
C THR A 586 -10.16 -6.50 -19.50
N ILE A 587 -11.48 -6.72 -19.51
CA ILE A 587 -12.27 -6.94 -18.28
C ILE A 587 -12.52 -8.44 -18.16
N THR A 588 -11.85 -9.11 -17.23
CA THR A 588 -11.94 -10.58 -17.07
C THR A 588 -12.02 -11.00 -15.62
N ASN A 589 -12.74 -12.08 -15.35
CA ASN A 589 -13.03 -12.55 -13.99
C ASN A 589 -11.91 -13.36 -13.32
N TYR A 590 -11.04 -13.98 -14.12
CA TYR A 590 -9.99 -14.85 -13.63
C TYR A 590 -9.16 -15.28 -14.82
N ARG A 591 -8.03 -14.65 -15.12
CA ARG A 591 -7.03 -15.22 -16.03
C ARG A 591 -5.80 -15.49 -15.21
N SER A 592 -5.86 -16.55 -14.39
CA SER A 592 -4.83 -17.00 -13.44
C SER A 592 -3.82 -15.87 -13.13
N SER A 593 -4.23 -14.97 -12.26
CA SER A 593 -3.34 -13.92 -11.76
C SER A 593 -2.16 -14.62 -11.09
N MET A 594 -0.98 -14.65 -11.74
CA MET A 594 0.21 -15.41 -11.33
C MET A 594 -0.10 -16.58 -10.37
N SER A 595 -0.92 -17.56 -10.78
CA SER A 595 -1.11 -18.71 -9.88
C SER A 595 0.17 -19.51 -9.91
N TRP A 596 0.74 -19.76 -8.73
CA TRP A 596 1.91 -20.60 -8.55
C TRP A 596 1.61 -22.09 -8.87
N ASP A 597 0.37 -22.41 -9.31
CA ASP A 597 -0.08 -23.75 -9.62
C ASP A 597 -0.38 -23.97 -11.11
N SER A 598 -0.24 -25.22 -11.56
CA SER A 598 -0.39 -25.62 -12.97
C SER A 598 -1.84 -25.79 -13.44
N LYS A 599 -2.82 -25.29 -12.70
CA LYS A 599 -4.23 -25.60 -12.98
C LYS A 599 -4.79 -24.70 -14.07
N THR A 600 -5.53 -25.30 -15.01
CA THR A 600 -6.35 -24.58 -15.98
C THR A 600 -7.66 -24.14 -15.32
N TYR A 601 -7.92 -22.85 -15.34
CA TYR A 601 -9.15 -22.26 -14.82
C TYR A 601 -10.03 -21.78 -15.98
N THR A 602 -11.35 -21.96 -15.85
CA THR A 602 -12.29 -21.32 -16.77
C THR A 602 -12.22 -19.81 -16.54
N THR A 603 -12.01 -19.08 -17.63
CA THR A 603 -11.89 -17.61 -17.58
C THR A 603 -13.02 -17.02 -18.39
N TYR A 604 -13.51 -15.86 -18.00
CA TYR A 604 -14.55 -15.15 -18.68
C TYR A 604 -14.12 -13.72 -18.92
N SER A 605 -14.55 -13.14 -20.04
CA SER A 605 -14.36 -11.73 -20.35
C SER A 605 -15.67 -11.03 -20.61
N LEU A 606 -15.75 -9.79 -20.15
CA LEU A 606 -16.70 -8.80 -20.61
C LEU A 606 -15.97 -7.80 -21.52
N LYS A 607 -16.60 -7.38 -22.61
CA LYS A 607 -16.03 -6.38 -23.53
C LYS A 607 -17.11 -5.45 -24.07
N TYR A 608 -16.80 -4.16 -24.20
CA TYR A 608 -17.64 -3.20 -24.91
C TYR A 608 -17.42 -3.36 -26.42
N ASN A 609 -18.51 -3.44 -27.19
CA ASN A 609 -18.44 -3.52 -28.64
C ASN A 609 -19.38 -2.51 -29.30
N ARG A 610 -19.09 -2.25 -30.58
CA ARG A 610 -19.84 -1.38 -31.47
C ARG A 610 -20.11 -2.15 -32.77
N GLU A 611 -21.32 -2.04 -33.26
CA GLU A 611 -21.73 -2.49 -34.58
C GLU A 611 -22.43 -1.34 -35.31
N VAL A 612 -22.28 -1.27 -36.64
CA VAL A 612 -22.99 -0.30 -37.46
C VAL A 612 -23.95 -1.06 -38.37
N ILE A 613 -25.25 -0.87 -38.16
CA ILE A 613 -26.32 -1.44 -38.98
C ILE A 613 -27.10 -0.28 -39.56
N ASP A 614 -27.21 -0.20 -40.89
CA ASP A 614 -27.98 0.84 -41.59
C ASP A 614 -27.68 2.27 -41.10
N ALA A 615 -26.39 2.60 -40.98
CA ALA A 615 -25.87 3.88 -40.45
C ALA A 615 -26.18 4.18 -38.97
N THR A 616 -26.81 3.26 -38.24
CA THR A 616 -27.05 3.36 -36.79
C THR A 616 -25.93 2.64 -36.02
N GLU A 617 -25.34 3.33 -35.05
CA GLU A 617 -24.34 2.74 -34.16
C GLU A 617 -25.02 2.04 -32.98
N ASN A 618 -24.89 0.73 -32.92
CA ASN A 618 -25.37 -0.10 -31.81
C ASN A 618 -24.21 -0.43 -30.87
N TYR A 619 -24.45 -0.33 -29.57
CA TYR A 619 -23.45 -0.57 -28.52
C TYR A 619 -23.95 -1.66 -27.58
N TYR A 620 -23.10 -2.61 -27.25
CA TYR A 620 -23.46 -3.75 -26.42
C TYR A 620 -22.24 -4.33 -25.71
N PHE A 621 -22.48 -5.13 -24.66
CA PHE A 621 -21.44 -5.96 -24.07
C PHE A 621 -21.37 -7.30 -24.79
N THR A 622 -20.18 -7.87 -24.91
CA THR A 622 -20.02 -9.30 -25.19
C THR A 622 -19.52 -10.01 -23.96
N TRP A 623 -20.15 -11.13 -23.63
CA TRP A 623 -19.69 -12.06 -22.62
C TRP A 623 -19.10 -13.30 -23.29
N LYS A 624 -17.88 -13.68 -22.92
CA LYS A 624 -17.21 -14.84 -23.51
C LYS A 624 -16.50 -15.68 -22.48
N LYS A 625 -16.76 -16.98 -22.51
CA LYS A 625 -16.04 -18.03 -21.78
C LYS A 625 -14.82 -18.49 -22.60
N TYR A 626 -13.69 -18.72 -21.93
CA TYR A 626 -12.44 -19.20 -22.52
C TYR A 626 -11.73 -20.22 -21.63
#